data_AF-A0A1P8WH14-F1
#
_entry.id   AF-A0A1P8WH14-F1
#
_cell.length_a   1.000
_cell.length_b   1.000
_cell.length_c   1.000
_cell.angle_alpha   90.00
_cell.angle_beta   90.00
_cell.angle_gamma   90.00
#
_symmetry.space_group_name_H-M   'P 1'
#
loop_
_entity.id
_entity.type
_entity.pdbx_description
1 polymer ?
#
loop_
_entity_poly.entity_id
_entity_poly.type
_entity_poly.pdbx_seq_one_letter_code
_entity_poly.pdbx_strand_id
1 'polypeptide(L)'
;MCQVKANTNFHGHELSDIAVINPGGWFGKTWLIEIGGSYSSFYLVVEAGSMSDAIDELADDEKHSHHIVVEEENLGDYDSESCHYGPSGQVLDLDHIMIYGQEGSATPFPCKYTGGCIDGVCPTEFECECE
;
A
#
# COMPACT_ATOMS: atom_id res chain seq x y z
N MET A 1 12.01 -10.59 -11.14
CA MET A 1 11.40 -10.37 -9.82
C MET A 1 10.26 -11.35 -9.61
N CYS A 2 10.33 -12.14 -8.54
CA CYS A 2 9.16 -12.88 -8.07
C CYS A 2 8.10 -11.88 -7.60
N GLN A 3 6.87 -12.00 -8.10
CA GLN A 3 5.77 -11.14 -7.65
C GLN A 3 5.39 -11.55 -6.23
N VAL A 4 5.78 -10.73 -5.25
CA VAL A 4 5.40 -10.90 -3.84
C VAL A 4 3.94 -10.49 -3.68
N LYS A 5 3.20 -11.30 -2.93
CA LYS A 5 1.82 -11.06 -2.53
C LYS A 5 1.70 -11.22 -1.02
N ALA A 6 0.54 -10.85 -0.47
CA ALA A 6 0.25 -11.00 0.95
C ALA A 6 -1.10 -11.67 1.20
N ASN A 7 -1.14 -12.43 2.30
CA ASN A 7 -2.36 -12.96 2.88
C ASN A 7 -2.54 -12.41 4.30
N THR A 8 -3.78 -12.11 4.69
CA THR A 8 -4.12 -11.65 6.03
C THR A 8 -5.58 -11.96 6.38
N ASN A 9 -5.91 -11.88 7.67
CA ASN A 9 -7.29 -11.85 8.14
C ASN A 9 -7.65 -10.43 8.55
N PHE A 10 -8.66 -9.86 7.89
CA PHE A 10 -9.14 -8.52 8.16
C PHE A 10 -10.61 -8.57 8.59
N HIS A 11 -10.88 -8.21 9.84
CA HIS A 11 -12.22 -8.27 10.45
C HIS A 11 -12.94 -9.61 10.29
N GLY A 12 -12.22 -10.73 10.32
CA GLY A 12 -12.79 -12.07 10.14
C GLY A 12 -12.90 -12.52 8.69
N HIS A 13 -12.51 -11.68 7.72
CA HIS A 13 -12.44 -12.03 6.30
C HIS A 13 -11.01 -12.39 5.91
N GLU A 14 -10.86 -13.50 5.19
CA GLU A 14 -9.57 -13.86 4.61
C GLU A 14 -9.34 -13.05 3.33
N LEU A 15 -8.29 -12.24 3.36
CA LEU A 15 -7.77 -11.57 2.18
C LEU A 15 -6.54 -12.34 1.73
N SER A 16 -6.55 -12.79 0.47
CA SER A 16 -5.48 -13.60 -0.10
C SER A 16 -5.01 -13.01 -1.42
N ASP A 17 -3.77 -13.33 -1.79
CA ASP A 17 -3.16 -12.90 -3.04
C ASP A 17 -3.14 -11.36 -3.24
N ILE A 18 -3.09 -10.61 -2.14
CA ILE A 18 -3.06 -9.14 -2.14
C ILE A 18 -1.73 -8.67 -2.73
N ALA A 19 -1.74 -7.65 -3.59
CA ALA A 19 -0.49 -7.09 -4.11
C ALA A 19 0.30 -6.39 -3.00
N VAL A 20 1.63 -6.55 -3.02
CA VAL A 20 2.55 -5.90 -2.09
C VAL A 20 3.37 -4.85 -2.84
N ILE A 21 3.34 -3.62 -2.34
CA ILE A 21 4.17 -2.49 -2.82
C ILE A 21 5.41 -2.40 -1.93
N ASN A 22 6.55 -2.19 -2.58
CA ASN A 22 7.88 -2.07 -1.96
C ASN A 22 8.30 -3.22 -1.01
N PRO A 23 8.13 -4.51 -1.39
CA PRO A 23 8.48 -5.62 -0.51
C PRO A 23 9.98 -5.64 -0.18
N GLY A 24 10.31 -5.68 1.11
CA GLY A 24 11.68 -5.66 1.63
C GLY A 24 12.31 -4.27 1.73
N GLY A 25 11.59 -3.19 1.43
CA GLY A 25 12.11 -1.83 1.47
C GLY A 25 12.24 -1.24 2.88
N TRP A 26 11.43 -1.70 3.85
CA TRP A 26 11.23 -1.01 5.12
C TRP A 26 11.21 -1.94 6.33
N PHE A 27 12.11 -2.93 6.33
CA PHE A 27 12.30 -3.89 7.42
C PHE A 27 11.00 -4.64 7.80
N GLY A 28 10.10 -4.85 6.84
CA GLY A 28 8.86 -5.60 7.04
C GLY A 28 7.75 -4.83 7.75
N LYS A 29 7.84 -3.50 7.84
CA LYS A 29 6.72 -2.70 8.35
C LYS A 29 5.66 -2.54 7.28
N THR A 30 4.55 -3.25 7.44
CA THR A 30 3.47 -3.25 6.45
C THR A 30 2.24 -2.50 6.91
N TRP A 31 1.54 -1.89 5.96
CA TRP A 31 0.26 -1.20 6.09
C TRP A 31 -0.74 -1.83 5.13
N LEU A 32 -1.97 -2.07 5.57
CA LEU A 32 -3.05 -2.50 4.68
C LEU A 32 -3.79 -1.25 4.20
N ILE A 33 -3.86 -1.06 2.90
CA ILE A 33 -4.63 0.00 2.26
C ILE A 33 -5.89 -0.60 1.65
N GLU A 34 -7.03 -0.05 2.03
CA GLU A 34 -8.32 -0.30 1.39
C GLU A 34 -8.68 0.90 0.52
N ILE A 35 -9.01 0.61 -0.73
CA ILE A 35 -9.48 1.57 -1.72
C ILE A 35 -10.96 1.27 -1.98
N GLY A 36 -11.80 2.20 -1.51
CA GLY A 36 -13.24 2.16 -1.69
C GLY A 36 -13.69 2.70 -3.05
N GLY A 37 -14.99 3.01 -3.18
CA GLY A 37 -15.55 3.68 -4.36
C GLY A 37 -16.01 2.75 -5.49
N SER A 38 -15.81 1.43 -5.36
CA SER A 38 -16.29 0.43 -6.33
C SER A 38 -17.33 -0.54 -5.73
N TYR A 39 -17.86 -1.47 -6.53
CA TYR A 39 -18.79 -2.51 -6.05
C TYR A 39 -18.18 -3.39 -4.94
N SER A 40 -16.85 -3.53 -4.94
CA SER A 40 -16.08 -4.21 -3.89
C SER A 40 -14.82 -3.42 -3.55
N SER A 41 -14.44 -3.39 -2.29
CA SER A 41 -13.18 -2.77 -1.87
C SER A 41 -11.98 -3.46 -2.52
N PHE A 42 -11.00 -2.67 -2.95
CA PHE A 42 -9.71 -3.15 -3.45
C PHE A 42 -8.67 -3.01 -2.34
N TYR A 43 -7.84 -4.03 -2.15
CA TYR A 43 -6.87 -4.08 -1.06
C TYR A 43 -5.45 -4.16 -1.60
N LEU A 44 -4.54 -3.44 -0.95
CA LEU A 44 -3.11 -3.46 -1.19
C LEU A 44 -2.37 -3.56 0.14
N VAL A 45 -1.20 -4.20 0.15
CA VAL A 45 -0.25 -4.10 1.26
C VAL A 45 0.89 -3.21 0.79
N VAL A 46 1.27 -2.23 1.61
CA VAL A 46 2.42 -1.36 1.34
C VAL A 46 3.42 -1.54 2.47
N GLU A 47 4.66 -1.89 2.14
CA GLU A 47 5.74 -1.87 3.11
C GLU A 47 6.30 -0.44 3.20
N ALA A 48 6.26 0.16 4.39
CA ALA A 48 6.67 1.54 4.61
C ALA A 48 6.98 1.83 6.09
N GLY A 49 7.85 2.83 6.33
CA GLY A 49 8.31 3.21 7.67
C GLY A 49 7.22 3.79 8.58
N SER A 50 6.25 4.48 7.99
CA SER A 50 5.11 5.15 8.62
C SER A 50 3.87 5.13 7.70
N MET A 51 2.73 5.57 8.21
CA MET A 51 1.50 5.71 7.42
C MET A 51 1.68 6.69 6.25
N SER A 52 2.39 7.79 6.47
CA SER A 52 2.65 8.79 5.42
C SER A 52 3.52 8.21 4.32
N ASP A 53 4.59 7.50 4.70
CA ASP A 53 5.47 6.84 3.75
C ASP A 53 4.68 5.82 2.91
N ALA A 54 3.69 5.12 3.49
CA ALA A 54 2.86 4.17 2.74
C ALA A 54 2.02 4.85 1.64
N ILE A 55 1.59 6.09 1.86
CA ILE A 55 0.88 6.89 0.85
C ILE A 55 1.87 7.30 -0.24
N ASP A 56 3.06 7.76 0.13
CA ASP A 56 4.09 8.18 -0.82
C ASP A 56 4.53 7.02 -1.74
N GLU A 57 4.76 5.84 -1.15
CA GLU A 57 5.11 4.62 -1.90
C GLU A 57 3.98 4.16 -2.83
N LEU A 58 2.71 4.31 -2.43
CA LEU A 58 1.57 4.03 -3.31
C LEU A 58 1.46 5.08 -4.43
N ALA A 59 1.74 6.35 -4.12
CA ALA A 59 1.63 7.45 -5.09
C ALA A 59 2.69 7.35 -6.19
N ASP A 60 3.84 6.75 -5.91
CA ASP A 60 4.93 6.53 -6.87
C ASP A 60 4.87 5.13 -7.55
N ASP A 61 3.94 4.25 -7.16
CA ASP A 61 3.79 2.93 -7.78
C ASP A 61 3.20 3.04 -9.19
N GLU A 62 3.94 2.59 -10.21
CA GLU A 62 3.53 2.70 -11.63
C GLU A 62 2.19 2.00 -11.93
N LYS A 63 1.83 0.98 -11.15
CA LYS A 63 0.65 0.15 -11.43
C LYS A 63 -0.60 0.61 -10.68
N HIS A 64 -0.45 1.15 -9.47
CA HIS A 64 -1.56 1.41 -8.56
C HIS A 64 -1.70 2.90 -8.18
N SER A 65 -0.75 3.76 -8.55
CA SER A 65 -0.82 5.22 -8.30
C SER A 65 -2.11 5.86 -8.82
N HIS A 66 -2.63 5.41 -9.96
CA HIS A 66 -3.88 5.90 -10.55
C HIS A 66 -5.12 5.76 -9.64
N HIS A 67 -5.04 5.03 -8.54
CA HIS A 67 -6.11 4.98 -7.55
C HIS A 67 -6.16 6.20 -6.62
N ILE A 68 -5.05 6.93 -6.46
CA ILE A 68 -4.95 8.08 -5.55
C ILE A 68 -4.38 9.32 -6.22
N VAL A 69 -3.71 9.21 -7.36
CA VAL A 69 -3.18 10.37 -8.10
C VAL A 69 -4.29 10.96 -8.95
N VAL A 70 -4.56 12.25 -8.75
CA VAL A 70 -5.54 12.99 -9.55
C VAL A 70 -4.99 13.20 -10.96
N GLU A 71 -5.77 12.82 -11.96
CA GLU A 71 -5.43 13.05 -13.37
C GLU A 71 -5.40 14.55 -13.70
N GLU A 72 -4.49 14.96 -14.59
CA GLU A 72 -4.29 16.37 -14.96
C GLU A 72 -5.58 17.08 -15.39
N GLU A 73 -6.47 16.35 -16.09
CA GLU A 73 -7.74 16.88 -16.57
C GLU A 73 -8.73 17.25 -15.45
N ASN A 74 -8.59 16.65 -14.27
CA ASN A 74 -9.47 16.83 -13.12
C ASN A 74 -8.87 17.77 -12.06
N LEU A 75 -7.64 18.26 -12.24
CA LEU A 75 -6.99 19.17 -11.28
C LEU A 75 -7.77 20.47 -11.05
N GLY A 76 -8.62 20.87 -12.01
CA GLY A 76 -9.47 22.07 -11.87
C GLY A 76 -10.54 21.96 -10.78
N ASP A 77 -10.89 20.74 -10.36
CA ASP A 77 -11.87 20.49 -9.31
C ASP A 77 -11.24 20.52 -7.90
N TYR A 78 -9.92 20.57 -7.81
CA TYR A 78 -9.17 20.53 -6.55
C TYR A 78 -8.62 21.92 -6.18
N ASP A 79 -8.78 22.29 -4.91
CA ASP A 79 -8.21 23.52 -4.37
C ASP A 79 -6.77 23.30 -3.90
N SER A 80 -5.83 23.95 -4.58
CA SER A 80 -4.39 23.84 -4.30
C SER A 80 -3.98 24.15 -2.86
N GLU A 81 -4.76 24.92 -2.09
CA GLU A 81 -4.43 25.25 -0.70
C GLU A 81 -4.83 24.16 0.30
N SER A 82 -5.72 23.24 -0.10
CA SER A 82 -6.25 22.16 0.76
C SER A 82 -5.91 20.75 0.26
N CYS A 83 -5.24 20.63 -0.88
CA CYS A 83 -4.80 19.36 -1.45
C CYS A 83 -3.77 18.63 -0.59
N HIS A 84 -3.80 17.30 -0.71
CA HIS A 84 -2.67 16.45 -0.36
C HIS A 84 -1.74 16.32 -1.56
N TYR A 85 -0.43 16.26 -1.29
CA TYR A 85 0.60 16.17 -2.32
C TYR A 85 1.49 14.97 -2.06
N GLY A 86 1.73 14.19 -3.12
CA GLY A 86 2.71 13.11 -3.12
C GLY A 86 4.14 13.63 -3.24
N PRO A 87 5.12 12.73 -3.17
CA PRO A 87 6.55 13.09 -3.13
C PRO A 87 7.05 13.76 -4.41
N SER A 88 6.42 13.49 -5.56
CA SER A 88 6.74 14.15 -6.85
C SER A 88 5.88 15.40 -7.12
N GLY A 89 5.10 15.86 -6.13
CA GLY A 89 4.23 17.04 -6.23
C GLY A 89 2.88 16.77 -6.91
N GLN A 90 2.54 15.51 -7.18
CA GLN A 90 1.23 15.11 -7.68
C GLN A 90 0.13 15.36 -6.64
N VAL A 91 -1.03 15.84 -7.09
CA VAL A 91 -2.20 16.00 -6.21
C VAL A 91 -2.78 14.62 -5.92
N LEU A 92 -3.06 14.35 -4.65
CA LEU A 92 -3.61 13.09 -4.19
C LEU A 92 -5.08 13.24 -3.76
N ASP A 93 -5.91 12.33 -4.24
CA ASP A 93 -7.25 12.07 -3.73
C ASP A 93 -7.21 10.90 -2.75
N LEU A 94 -7.54 11.21 -1.49
CA LEU A 94 -7.54 10.25 -0.39
C LEU A 94 -8.96 10.01 0.18
N ASP A 95 -10.01 10.57 -0.44
CA ASP A 95 -11.38 10.53 0.09
C ASP A 95 -11.96 9.12 0.20
N HIS A 96 -11.42 8.18 -0.57
CA HIS A 96 -11.85 6.78 -0.60
C HIS A 96 -10.80 5.81 -0.07
N ILE A 97 -9.78 6.33 0.62
CA ILE A 97 -8.69 5.51 1.15
C ILE A 97 -8.86 5.32 2.66
N MET A 98 -8.73 4.06 3.08
CA MET A 98 -8.59 3.70 4.50
C MET A 98 -7.27 2.98 4.68
N ILE A 99 -6.48 3.41 5.66
CA ILE A 99 -5.20 2.81 5.98
C ILE A 99 -5.28 2.15 7.35
N TYR A 100 -4.94 0.88 7.39
CA TYR A 100 -4.95 0.07 8.60
C TYR A 100 -3.53 -0.25 9.04
N GLY A 101 -3.25 0.08 10.29
CA GLY A 101 -2.01 -0.21 10.96
C GLY A 101 -1.88 0.64 12.22
N GLN A 102 -0.93 0.28 13.09
CA GLN A 102 -0.61 1.07 14.27
C GLN A 102 0.73 1.79 14.09
N GLU A 103 0.66 3.12 13.99
CA GLU A 103 1.84 3.98 13.94
C GLU A 103 2.76 3.78 15.16
N GLY A 104 4.08 3.79 14.93
CA GLY A 104 5.08 3.53 15.96
C GLY A 104 5.21 2.05 16.39
N SER A 105 4.39 1.14 15.86
CA SER A 105 4.54 -0.31 16.08
C SER A 105 5.73 -0.88 15.30
N ALA A 106 6.34 -1.95 15.82
CA ALA A 106 7.31 -2.76 15.07
C ALA A 106 6.64 -3.55 13.94
N THR A 107 5.34 -3.84 14.06
CA THR A 107 4.51 -4.49 13.05
C THR A 107 3.21 -3.70 12.93
N PRO A 108 3.15 -2.64 12.09
CA PRO A 108 1.97 -1.78 12.00
C PRO A 108 0.71 -2.55 11.63
N PHE A 109 0.76 -3.36 10.57
CA PHE A 109 -0.30 -4.27 10.18
C PHE A 109 0.26 -5.67 9.93
N PRO A 110 -0.26 -6.73 10.57
CA PRO A 110 0.26 -8.08 10.39
C PRO A 110 -0.23 -8.72 9.07
N CYS A 111 0.69 -9.28 8.30
CA CYS A 111 0.38 -10.10 7.13
C CYS A 111 1.45 -11.18 6.94
N LYS A 112 1.24 -12.04 5.93
CA LYS A 112 2.20 -13.06 5.50
C LYS A 112 2.47 -12.93 4.02
N TYR A 113 3.74 -12.83 3.65
CA TYR A 113 4.15 -12.79 2.25
C TYR A 113 4.10 -14.19 1.62
N THR A 114 3.65 -14.21 0.37
CA THR A 114 3.52 -15.38 -0.49
C THR A 114 3.94 -15.03 -1.92
N GLY A 115 4.10 -16.04 -2.78
CA GLY A 115 4.35 -15.85 -4.21
C GLY A 115 5.78 -16.21 -4.63
N GLY A 116 5.95 -16.66 -5.88
CA GLY A 116 7.24 -17.17 -6.35
C GLY A 116 7.73 -18.36 -5.51
N CYS A 117 8.86 -18.20 -4.83
CA CYS A 117 9.49 -19.20 -3.96
C CYS A 117 9.17 -19.05 -2.46
N ILE A 118 8.36 -18.06 -2.07
CA ILE A 118 8.01 -17.79 -0.67
C ILE A 118 6.57 -18.23 -0.35
N ASP A 119 6.39 -18.86 0.80
CA ASP A 119 5.09 -19.30 1.32
C ASP A 119 5.01 -19.03 2.82
N GLY A 120 4.17 -18.06 3.21
CA GLY A 120 3.86 -17.78 4.61
C GLY A 120 4.97 -17.06 5.39
N VAL A 121 5.82 -16.28 4.73
CA VAL A 121 6.97 -15.58 5.33
C VAL A 121 6.51 -14.31 6.06
N CYS A 122 7.07 -13.99 7.23
CA CYS A 122 6.83 -12.69 7.85
C CYS A 122 7.53 -11.59 7.05
N PRO A 123 6.92 -10.42 6.82
CA PRO A 123 7.60 -9.31 6.15
C PRO A 123 8.96 -8.95 6.78
N THR A 124 9.10 -9.04 8.11
CA THR A 124 10.34 -8.76 8.84
C THR A 124 11.46 -9.78 8.61
N GLU A 125 11.12 -10.95 8.07
CA GLU A 125 12.04 -12.05 7.75
C GLU A 125 12.27 -12.16 6.24
N PHE A 126 11.62 -11.28 5.45
CA PHE A 126 11.76 -11.27 4.01
C PHE A 126 13.03 -10.50 3.63
N GLU A 127 14.02 -11.22 3.14
CA GLU A 127 15.18 -10.64 2.47
C GLU A 127 14.89 -10.68 0.96
N CYS A 128 15.00 -9.52 0.29
CA CYS A 128 14.83 -9.44 -1.15
C CYS A 128 16.04 -10.07 -1.85
N GLU A 129 16.09 -11.41 -1.90
CA GLU A 129 17.04 -12.16 -2.72
C GLU A 129 16.39 -12.49 -4.06
N CYS A 130 16.40 -11.52 -4.98
CA CYS A 130 16.07 -11.76 -6.38
C CYS A 130 17.08 -11.02 -7.26
N GLU A 131 18.14 -11.73 -7.69
CA GLU A 131 18.90 -11.38 -8.90
C GLU A 131 17.99 -11.39 -10.14
#